data_AF-A0A399TE73-F1
#
_entry.id   AF-A0A399TE73-F1
#
_cell.length_a   1.000
_cell.length_b   1.000
_cell.length_c   1.000
_cell.angle_alpha   90.00
_cell.angle_beta   90.00
_cell.angle_gamma   90.00
#
_symmetry.space_group_name_H-M   'P 1'
#
loop_
_entity.id
_entity.type
_entity.pdbx_description
1 polymer ?
#
loop_
_entity_poly.entity_id
_entity_poly.type
_entity_poly.pdbx_seq_one_letter_code
_entity_poly.pdbx_strand_id
1 'polypeptide(L)'
;MPSSPGPLTFTRYDMMEAGSAAALFAGSTEVCGIYVLEFEDEMRYVGQTRQIVARYSAHRRRRGDIVALSFAPCPITDLDECERREIRRQESAHSLRNLNLTGWPAGRGDLDVTVEDGTSIFLPWERERRVRLGDGHEGGDTTMQRRFWDLAARPDYEEMADALARYVDECIPDPFGTQRVLWTIVASPSTSRTAEDRRLFTLSCGGRETLFAREYVKGRSSRVEICMNVDGDRVRESRPASSVRDIVELFSMRTETVPYGNEIISRSVVRSWRQLERVLARSHFAEGAYRLNTTQMRRRSSPYRRHHNQAFADDILRRAAARSRRTS
;
A
#
# COMPACT_ATOMS: atom_id res chain seq x y z
N MET A 1 -6.49 13.93 -36.29
CA MET A 1 -6.00 15.05 -35.47
C MET A 1 -6.92 15.12 -34.27
N PRO A 2 -6.48 14.82 -33.03
CA PRO A 2 -7.33 15.06 -31.87
C PRO A 2 -7.53 16.58 -31.75
N SER A 3 -8.78 17.00 -31.53
CA SER A 3 -9.16 18.39 -31.34
C SER A 3 -8.45 18.96 -30.11
N SER A 4 -7.71 20.05 -30.27
CA SER A 4 -7.11 20.74 -29.13
C SER A 4 -8.21 21.16 -28.14
N PRO A 5 -8.01 20.93 -26.82
CA PRO A 5 -9.00 21.28 -25.81
C PRO A 5 -9.26 22.79 -25.81
N GLY A 6 -10.50 23.20 -25.52
CA GLY A 6 -10.91 24.60 -25.45
C GLY A 6 -10.12 25.43 -24.41
N PRO A 7 -10.25 26.77 -24.41
CA PRO A 7 -9.55 27.63 -23.44
C PRO A 7 -9.97 27.31 -22.00
N LEU A 8 -9.00 27.23 -21.10
CA LEU A 8 -9.24 27.01 -19.66
C LEU A 8 -9.76 28.29 -19.02
N THR A 9 -10.84 28.19 -18.25
CA THR A 9 -11.37 29.29 -17.43
C THR A 9 -10.94 29.08 -15.99
N PHE A 10 -10.10 29.98 -15.47
CA PHE A 10 -9.59 29.91 -14.10
C PHE A 10 -10.43 30.75 -13.14
N THR A 11 -10.79 30.15 -12.01
CA THR A 11 -11.33 30.86 -10.85
C THR A 11 -10.22 31.01 -9.82
N ARG A 12 -9.90 32.26 -9.44
CA ARG A 12 -8.88 32.57 -8.42
C ARG A 12 -9.53 32.73 -7.05
N TYR A 13 -8.92 32.11 -6.05
CA TYR A 13 -9.30 32.15 -4.65
C TYR A 13 -8.14 32.70 -3.82
N ASP A 14 -8.46 33.64 -2.92
CA ASP A 14 -7.52 34.12 -1.91
C ASP A 14 -7.37 33.07 -0.81
N MET A 15 -6.11 32.71 -0.50
CA MET A 15 -5.77 31.67 0.45
C MET A 15 -4.93 32.18 1.64
N MET A 16 -4.73 33.50 1.79
CA MET A 16 -3.94 34.07 2.88
C MET A 16 -4.52 33.68 4.25
N GLU A 17 -5.85 33.78 4.42
CA GLU A 17 -6.55 33.41 5.67
C GLU A 17 -7.21 32.02 5.60
N ALA A 18 -7.34 31.43 4.41
CA ALA A 18 -8.04 30.17 4.21
C ALA A 18 -7.10 28.95 4.38
N GLY A 19 -7.32 28.18 5.45
CA GLY A 19 -6.55 26.96 5.73
C GLY A 19 -6.90 25.74 4.86
N SER A 20 -8.03 25.75 4.14
CA SER A 20 -8.53 24.61 3.38
C SER A 20 -9.33 25.02 2.15
N ALA A 21 -9.15 24.29 1.04
CA ALA A 21 -9.97 24.43 -0.15
C ALA A 21 -11.33 23.71 -0.03
N ALA A 22 -11.59 22.92 1.02
CA ALA A 22 -12.79 22.11 1.14
C ALA A 22 -14.10 22.94 1.07
N ALA A 23 -14.12 24.12 1.69
CA ALA A 23 -15.27 25.02 1.65
C ALA A 23 -15.51 25.60 0.24
N LEU A 24 -14.45 25.79 -0.55
CA LEU A 24 -14.52 26.34 -1.91
C LEU A 24 -15.17 25.35 -2.90
N PHE A 25 -15.09 24.06 -2.61
CA PHE A 25 -15.56 22.98 -3.49
C PHE A 25 -16.67 22.12 -2.87
N ALA A 26 -17.26 22.53 -1.74
CA ALA A 26 -18.20 21.73 -0.95
C ALA A 26 -19.49 21.29 -1.70
N GLY A 27 -19.78 21.87 -2.86
CA GLY A 27 -20.89 21.49 -3.75
C GLY A 27 -20.51 21.28 -5.22
N SER A 28 -19.21 21.25 -5.55
CA SER A 28 -18.75 21.11 -6.94
C SER A 28 -18.46 19.65 -7.30
N THR A 29 -18.92 19.21 -8.47
CA THR A 29 -18.50 17.95 -9.09
C THR A 29 -17.21 18.10 -9.90
N GLU A 30 -16.78 19.34 -10.15
CA GLU A 30 -15.62 19.70 -10.95
C GLU A 30 -14.37 19.83 -10.07
N VAL A 31 -13.78 18.69 -9.73
CA VAL A 31 -12.60 18.60 -8.86
C VAL A 31 -11.33 18.15 -9.58
N CYS A 32 -11.47 17.78 -10.87
CA CYS A 32 -10.37 17.42 -11.76
C CYS A 32 -10.06 18.58 -12.69
N GLY A 33 -8.79 18.95 -12.83
CA GLY A 33 -8.41 20.09 -13.64
C GLY A 33 -6.97 20.55 -13.44
N ILE A 34 -6.69 21.74 -13.95
CA ILE A 34 -5.41 22.45 -13.82
C ILE A 34 -5.53 23.48 -12.69
N TYR A 35 -4.49 23.59 -11.86
CA TYR A 35 -4.41 24.60 -10.83
C TYR A 35 -3.11 25.41 -10.94
N VAL A 36 -3.17 26.65 -10.47
CA VAL A 36 -2.03 27.55 -10.31
C VAL A 36 -1.97 27.99 -8.85
N LEU A 37 -0.82 27.81 -8.22
CA LEU A 37 -0.53 28.35 -6.89
C LEU A 37 0.30 29.61 -7.04
N GLU A 38 -0.05 30.65 -6.30
CA GLU A 38 0.74 31.87 -6.14
C GLU A 38 1.36 31.87 -4.74
N PHE A 39 2.63 32.28 -4.65
CA PHE A 39 3.38 32.32 -3.40
C PHE A 39 3.71 33.76 -2.99
N GLU A 40 4.09 33.95 -1.73
CA GLU A 40 4.50 35.26 -1.18
C GLU A 40 5.68 35.90 -1.93
N ASP A 41 6.55 35.10 -2.55
CA ASP A 41 7.69 35.56 -3.35
C ASP A 41 7.34 35.85 -4.82
N GLU A 42 6.05 36.03 -5.13
CA GLU A 42 5.50 36.30 -6.48
C GLU A 42 5.70 35.17 -7.50
N MET A 43 6.35 34.08 -7.10
CA MET A 43 6.51 32.89 -7.93
C MET A 43 5.17 32.18 -8.11
N ARG A 44 5.07 31.39 -9.18
CA ARG A 44 3.89 30.55 -9.42
C ARG A 44 4.25 29.08 -9.60
N TYR A 45 3.30 28.21 -9.31
CA TYR A 45 3.39 26.79 -9.61
C TYR A 45 2.14 26.37 -10.38
N VAL A 46 2.31 25.72 -11.53
CA VAL A 46 1.20 25.16 -12.30
C VAL A 46 1.18 23.64 -12.12
N GLY A 47 0.03 23.04 -11.93
CA GLY A 47 -0.06 21.57 -11.93
C GLY A 47 -1.43 21.04 -12.29
N GLN A 48 -1.48 19.73 -12.57
CA GLN A 48 -2.73 18.99 -12.78
C GLN A 48 -3.20 18.21 -11.55
N THR A 49 -4.50 17.96 -11.44
CA THR A 49 -5.07 17.15 -10.36
C THR A 49 -6.34 16.43 -10.79
N ARG A 50 -6.60 15.27 -10.19
CA ARG A 50 -7.89 14.57 -10.25
C ARG A 50 -8.80 14.91 -9.06
N GLN A 51 -8.26 15.54 -8.02
CA GLN A 51 -8.97 15.92 -6.81
C GLN A 51 -8.32 17.15 -6.16
N ILE A 52 -8.80 18.34 -6.50
CA ILE A 52 -8.19 19.63 -6.12
C ILE A 52 -8.13 19.86 -4.61
N VAL A 53 -9.16 19.43 -3.85
CA VAL A 53 -9.19 19.63 -2.39
C VAL A 53 -8.03 18.90 -1.71
N ALA A 54 -7.87 17.61 -2.02
CA ALA A 54 -6.79 16.80 -1.46
C ALA A 54 -5.42 17.31 -1.93
N ARG A 55 -5.32 17.72 -3.20
CA ARG A 55 -4.09 18.27 -3.78
C ARG A 55 -3.66 19.57 -3.10
N TYR A 56 -4.57 20.52 -2.93
CA TYR A 56 -4.27 21.79 -2.29
C TYR A 56 -3.84 21.60 -0.83
N SER A 57 -4.56 20.75 -0.07
CA SER A 57 -4.18 20.45 1.31
C SER A 57 -2.77 19.84 1.42
N ALA A 58 -2.37 19.00 0.46
CA ALA A 58 -1.02 18.44 0.43
C ALA A 58 0.06 19.51 0.18
N HIS A 59 -0.21 20.49 -0.70
CA HIS A 59 0.69 21.62 -0.94
C HIS A 59 0.79 22.53 0.28
N ARG A 60 -0.33 22.96 0.86
CA ARG A 60 -0.36 23.89 2.01
C ARG A 60 0.39 23.37 3.24
N ARG A 61 0.39 22.05 3.48
CA ARG A 61 1.17 21.44 4.58
C ARG A 61 2.68 21.50 4.37
N ARG A 62 3.13 21.49 3.11
CA ARG A 62 4.56 21.57 2.75
C ARG A 62 5.01 23.02 2.52
N ARG A 63 4.07 23.88 2.10
CA ARG A 63 4.27 25.25 1.63
C ARG A 63 3.33 26.20 2.37
N GLY A 64 3.84 26.83 3.42
CA GLY A 64 3.08 27.80 4.21
C GLY A 64 2.91 29.16 3.53
N ASP A 65 3.69 29.43 2.49
CA ASP A 65 3.81 30.69 1.75
C ASP A 65 2.81 30.84 0.59
N ILE A 66 1.82 29.96 0.45
CA ILE A 66 0.80 30.05 -0.61
C ILE A 66 -0.17 31.19 -0.30
N VAL A 67 -0.31 32.16 -1.20
CA VAL A 67 -1.22 33.30 -1.04
C VAL A 67 -2.50 33.16 -1.86
N ALA A 68 -2.48 32.42 -2.98
CA ALA A 68 -3.67 32.20 -3.78
C ALA A 68 -3.67 30.84 -4.51
N LEU A 69 -4.88 30.38 -4.82
CA LEU A 69 -5.16 29.20 -5.62
C LEU A 69 -6.04 29.61 -6.81
N SER A 70 -5.58 29.39 -8.03
CA SER A 70 -6.44 29.44 -9.23
C SER A 70 -6.73 28.04 -9.74
N PHE A 71 -7.97 27.75 -10.13
CA PHE A 71 -8.35 26.42 -10.61
C PHE A 71 -9.23 26.49 -11.86
N ALA A 72 -8.96 25.61 -12.83
CA ALA A 72 -9.73 25.43 -14.05
C ALA A 72 -10.09 23.94 -14.23
N PRO A 73 -11.38 23.57 -14.21
CA PRO A 73 -11.84 22.22 -14.50
C PRO A 73 -11.39 21.73 -15.88
N CYS A 74 -10.99 20.46 -15.98
CA CYS A 74 -10.59 19.85 -17.24
C CYS A 74 -10.80 18.33 -17.20
N PRO A 75 -11.23 17.68 -18.30
CA PRO A 75 -11.29 16.22 -18.39
C PRO A 75 -9.93 15.56 -18.14
N ILE A 76 -9.95 14.34 -17.58
CA ILE A 76 -8.75 13.56 -17.27
C ILE A 76 -7.89 13.32 -18.53
N THR A 77 -8.52 13.14 -19.69
CA THR A 77 -7.84 12.88 -20.98
C THR A 77 -6.99 14.04 -21.46
N ASP A 78 -7.31 15.26 -21.01
CA ASP A 78 -6.76 16.49 -21.56
C ASP A 78 -5.77 17.15 -20.58
N LEU A 79 -5.57 16.56 -19.40
CA LEU A 79 -4.79 17.15 -18.32
C LEU A 79 -3.35 17.48 -18.77
N ASP A 80 -2.66 16.55 -19.43
CA ASP A 80 -1.26 16.76 -19.83
C ASP A 80 -1.11 17.90 -20.86
N GLU A 81 -2.03 18.00 -21.83
CA GLU A 81 -2.01 19.07 -22.84
C GLU A 81 -2.37 20.42 -22.22
N CYS A 82 -3.39 20.43 -21.36
CA CYS A 82 -3.84 21.62 -20.63
C CYS A 82 -2.78 22.14 -19.65
N GLU A 83 -2.07 21.25 -18.93
CA GLU A 83 -0.97 21.60 -18.03
C GLU A 83 0.19 22.23 -18.80
N ARG A 84 0.65 21.59 -19.89
CA ARG A 84 1.72 22.12 -20.75
C ARG A 84 1.38 23.50 -21.31
N ARG A 85 0.13 23.70 -21.74
CA ARG A 85 -0.33 24.98 -22.28
C ARG A 85 -0.37 26.06 -21.21
N GLU A 86 -0.85 25.75 -20.01
CA GLU A 86 -0.91 26.72 -18.91
C GLU A 86 0.49 27.06 -18.38
N ILE A 87 1.40 26.09 -18.31
CA ILE A 87 2.81 26.33 -17.97
C ILE A 87 3.41 27.36 -18.93
N ARG A 88 3.32 27.13 -20.25
CA ARG A 88 3.84 28.08 -21.25
C ARG A 88 3.22 29.47 -21.14
N ARG A 89 1.91 29.54 -20.88
CA ARG A 89 1.21 30.80 -20.69
C ARG A 89 1.76 31.55 -19.47
N GLN A 90 1.94 30.86 -18.34
CA GLN A 90 2.41 31.48 -17.10
C GLN A 90 3.90 31.85 -17.17
N GLU A 91 4.76 31.04 -17.82
CA GLU A 91 6.18 31.34 -18.04
C GLU A 91 6.41 32.66 -18.77
N SER A 92 5.50 33.03 -19.69
CA SER A 92 5.62 34.29 -20.43
C SER A 92 5.45 35.55 -19.57
N ALA A 93 4.87 35.41 -18.37
CA ALA A 93 4.53 36.53 -17.49
C ALA A 93 5.08 36.39 -16.06
N HIS A 94 5.45 35.18 -15.64
CA HIS A 94 5.82 34.87 -14.25
C HIS A 94 6.94 33.84 -14.19
N SER A 95 7.76 33.94 -13.15
CA SER A 95 8.74 32.91 -12.79
C SER A 95 8.02 31.71 -12.17
N LEU A 96 8.29 30.51 -12.70
CA LEU A 96 7.65 29.27 -12.23
C LEU A 96 8.58 28.43 -11.35
N ARG A 97 8.00 27.76 -10.34
CA ARG A 97 8.68 26.72 -9.53
C ARG A 97 8.67 25.33 -10.20
N ASN A 98 8.07 25.20 -11.40
CA ASN A 98 7.97 23.96 -12.18
C ASN A 98 9.33 23.55 -12.79
N LEU A 99 9.84 22.35 -12.51
CA LEU A 99 11.10 21.87 -13.13
C LEU A 99 10.99 21.42 -14.59
N ASN A 100 9.95 20.64 -14.92
CA ASN A 100 10.11 19.68 -16.01
C ASN A 100 9.81 20.23 -17.41
N LEU A 101 9.54 21.54 -17.55
CA LEU A 101 9.23 22.17 -18.84
C LEU A 101 9.98 23.48 -19.12
N THR A 102 10.68 24.05 -18.13
CA THR A 102 11.59 25.18 -18.34
C THR A 102 13.01 24.64 -18.55
N GLY A 103 13.58 24.81 -19.75
CA GLY A 103 14.95 24.36 -20.08
C GLY A 103 16.07 25.17 -19.40
N TRP A 104 15.92 25.54 -18.13
CA TRP A 104 16.88 26.37 -17.39
C TRP A 104 17.38 25.66 -16.12
N PRO A 105 18.69 25.72 -15.79
CA PRO A 105 19.18 25.34 -14.47
C PRO A 105 18.58 26.31 -13.45
N ALA A 106 17.63 25.81 -12.65
CA ALA A 106 16.90 26.59 -11.66
C ALA A 106 17.86 27.38 -10.75
N GLY A 107 17.60 28.68 -10.60
CA GLY A 107 18.35 29.59 -9.73
C GLY A 107 18.22 29.28 -8.24
N ARG A 108 18.54 30.25 -7.37
CA ARG A 108 18.66 30.11 -5.91
C ARG A 108 17.35 29.77 -5.13
N GLY A 109 16.23 29.48 -5.80
CA GLY A 109 14.91 29.27 -5.18
C GLY A 109 14.46 27.81 -5.16
N ASP A 110 13.62 27.45 -4.18
CA ASP A 110 13.10 26.08 -3.96
C ASP A 110 12.51 25.41 -5.20
N LEU A 111 12.62 24.08 -5.22
CA LEU A 111 12.48 23.28 -6.41
C LEU A 111 11.36 22.23 -6.28
N ASP A 112 10.37 22.23 -7.19
CA ASP A 112 9.29 21.22 -7.23
C ASP A 112 9.40 20.33 -8.50
N VAL A 113 9.77 19.06 -8.32
CA VAL A 113 9.91 18.07 -9.41
C VAL A 113 8.61 17.30 -9.58
N THR A 114 7.90 17.51 -10.69
CA THR A 114 6.75 16.69 -11.07
C THR A 114 7.21 15.31 -11.56
N VAL A 115 6.98 14.27 -10.77
CA VAL A 115 7.20 12.86 -11.19
C VAL A 115 5.98 12.38 -11.98
N GLU A 116 6.15 11.34 -12.82
CA GLU A 116 5.25 10.78 -13.87
C GLU A 116 3.73 10.66 -13.55
N ASP A 117 3.29 10.86 -12.31
CA ASP A 117 1.88 10.88 -11.91
C ASP A 117 1.44 12.25 -11.31
N GLY A 118 2.03 13.35 -11.76
CA GLY A 118 1.74 14.70 -11.25
C GLY A 118 2.14 14.90 -9.79
N THR A 119 2.88 13.98 -9.17
CA THR A 119 3.30 14.13 -7.77
C THR A 119 4.55 14.99 -7.73
N SER A 120 4.40 16.24 -7.28
CA SER A 120 5.55 17.12 -7.09
C SER A 120 6.29 16.76 -5.81
N ILE A 121 7.54 16.36 -5.99
CA ILE A 121 8.49 16.12 -4.92
C ILE A 121 9.15 17.45 -4.59
N PHE A 122 9.01 17.87 -3.33
CA PHE A 122 9.67 19.05 -2.81
C PHE A 122 11.16 18.74 -2.59
N LEU A 123 12.03 19.49 -3.25
CA LEU A 123 13.47 19.50 -3.05
C LEU A 123 13.91 20.88 -2.51
N PRO A 124 14.01 21.04 -1.18
CA PRO A 124 14.50 22.30 -0.60
C PRO A 124 15.99 22.51 -0.87
N TRP A 125 16.38 23.75 -1.15
CA TRP A 125 17.80 24.14 -1.15
C TRP A 125 18.38 24.23 0.26
N GLU A 126 17.57 24.71 1.21
CA GLU A 126 17.95 24.76 2.61
C GLU A 126 17.85 23.38 3.24
N ARG A 127 18.99 22.86 3.70
CA ARG A 127 19.10 21.50 4.25
C ARG A 127 18.15 21.28 5.43
N GLU A 128 17.89 22.31 6.22
CA GLU A 128 17.02 22.30 7.39
C GLU A 128 15.57 21.98 7.03
N ARG A 129 15.14 22.32 5.80
CA ARG A 129 13.78 22.15 5.30
C ARG A 129 13.53 20.79 4.63
N ARG A 130 14.56 19.94 4.51
CA ARG A 130 14.44 18.59 3.93
C ARG A 130 13.47 17.72 4.73
N VAL A 131 12.69 16.90 4.03
CA VAL A 131 11.88 15.84 4.67
C VAL A 131 12.82 14.74 5.17
N ARG A 132 12.79 14.42 6.47
CA ARG A 132 13.51 13.27 7.03
C ARG A 132 12.66 12.01 6.91
N LEU A 133 13.30 10.84 6.97
CA LEU A 133 12.62 9.53 6.94
C LEU A 133 11.58 9.34 8.07
N GLY A 134 11.76 10.03 9.20
CA GLY A 134 10.79 10.05 10.31
C GLY A 134 9.61 11.00 10.09
N ASP A 135 9.81 12.04 9.27
CA ASP A 135 8.79 13.05 8.97
C ASP A 135 7.81 12.40 8.00
N GLY A 136 6.69 11.92 8.53
CA GLY A 136 5.74 11.12 7.76
C GLY A 136 5.31 11.84 6.49
N HIS A 137 5.74 11.33 5.34
CA HIS A 137 5.13 11.73 4.08
C HIS A 137 3.70 11.19 4.11
N GLU A 138 2.69 12.06 4.05
CA GLU A 138 1.30 11.61 3.88
C GLU A 138 1.07 11.23 2.42
N GLY A 139 1.39 9.97 2.12
CA GLY A 139 1.07 9.25 0.88
C GLY A 139 0.68 7.83 1.23
N GLY A 140 -0.12 7.18 0.37
CA GLY A 140 -0.55 5.79 0.58
C GLY A 140 0.64 4.85 0.79
N ASP A 141 1.64 4.96 -0.09
CA ASP A 141 2.82 4.08 -0.10
C ASP A 141 3.72 4.25 1.13
N THR A 142 3.92 5.48 1.60
CA THR A 142 4.74 5.75 2.80
C THR A 142 4.09 5.25 4.08
N THR A 143 2.76 5.25 4.16
CA THR A 143 2.03 4.64 5.27
C THR A 143 2.19 3.12 5.27
N MET A 144 2.10 2.48 4.10
CA MET A 144 2.31 1.04 3.97
C MET A 144 3.77 0.65 4.28
N GLN A 145 4.73 1.44 3.82
CA GLN A 145 6.14 1.24 4.10
C GLN A 145 6.44 1.32 5.60
N ARG A 146 5.88 2.31 6.30
CA ARG A 146 6.05 2.46 7.75
C ARG A 146 5.49 1.26 8.52
N ARG A 147 4.28 0.80 8.17
CA ARG A 147 3.69 -0.40 8.80
C ARG A 147 4.56 -1.64 8.63
N PHE A 148 5.17 -1.79 7.46
CA PHE A 148 6.14 -2.86 7.22
C PHE A 148 7.38 -2.69 8.10
N TRP A 149 7.97 -1.50 8.17
CA TRP A 149 9.13 -1.26 9.03
C TRP A 149 8.84 -1.48 10.52
N ASP A 150 7.68 -1.07 11.01
CA ASP A 150 7.26 -1.32 12.38
C ASP A 150 7.12 -2.84 12.65
N LEU A 151 6.60 -3.59 11.66
CA LEU A 151 6.54 -5.04 11.72
C LEU A 151 7.95 -5.68 11.67
N ALA A 152 8.83 -5.14 10.82
CA ALA A 152 10.21 -5.59 10.64
C ALA A 152 11.10 -5.32 11.85
N ALA A 153 10.77 -4.32 12.66
CA ALA A 153 11.47 -4.00 13.90
C ALA A 153 11.14 -4.96 15.06
N ARG A 154 10.20 -5.89 14.88
CA ARG A 154 9.86 -6.85 15.93
C ARG A 154 11.01 -7.84 16.19
N PRO A 155 11.22 -8.27 17.45
CA PRO A 155 12.23 -9.28 17.77
C PRO A 155 12.03 -10.63 17.08
N ASP A 156 10.78 -10.99 16.78
CA ASP A 156 10.41 -12.26 16.13
C ASP A 156 10.22 -12.13 14.61
N TYR A 157 10.60 -11.00 14.01
CA TYR A 157 10.38 -10.75 12.57
C TYR A 157 11.09 -11.77 11.68
N GLU A 158 12.34 -12.12 11.98
CA GLU A 158 13.11 -13.07 11.17
C GLU A 158 12.42 -14.45 11.11
N GLU A 159 11.98 -14.96 12.27
CA GLU A 159 11.28 -16.25 12.35
C GLU A 159 9.92 -16.19 11.63
N MET A 160 9.20 -15.08 11.75
CA MET A 160 7.95 -14.83 11.03
C MET A 160 8.16 -14.80 9.52
N ALA A 161 9.15 -14.03 9.05
CA ALA A 161 9.44 -13.83 7.64
C ALA A 161 9.88 -15.14 6.97
N ASP A 162 10.66 -15.96 7.65
CA ASP A 162 11.07 -17.27 7.15
C ASP A 162 9.91 -18.26 7.06
N ALA A 163 9.00 -18.26 8.05
CA ALA A 163 7.80 -19.09 8.01
C ALA A 163 6.82 -18.64 6.91
N LEU A 164 6.70 -17.33 6.70
CA LEU A 164 5.94 -16.73 5.58
C LEU A 164 6.55 -17.08 4.22
N ALA A 165 7.88 -17.02 4.11
CA ALA A 165 8.59 -17.38 2.88
C ALA A 165 8.32 -18.84 2.50
N ARG A 166 8.35 -19.75 3.49
CA ARG A 166 7.95 -21.15 3.27
C ARG A 166 6.51 -21.27 2.79
N TYR A 167 5.57 -20.55 3.40
CA TYR A 167 4.17 -20.58 2.95
C TYR A 167 4.02 -20.10 1.51
N VAL A 168 4.71 -19.02 1.14
CA VAL A 168 4.65 -18.47 -0.22
C VAL A 168 5.23 -19.46 -1.24
N ASP A 169 6.38 -20.06 -0.93
CA ASP A 169 7.07 -21.02 -1.79
C ASP A 169 6.24 -22.30 -2.03
N GLU A 170 5.63 -22.83 -0.96
CA GLU A 170 4.93 -24.12 -1.00
C GLU A 170 3.46 -24.00 -1.44
N CYS A 171 2.81 -22.86 -1.17
CA CYS A 171 1.36 -22.74 -1.25
C CYS A 171 0.85 -21.73 -2.30
N ILE A 172 1.73 -20.98 -2.98
CA ILE A 172 1.32 -20.02 -4.02
C ILE A 172 1.82 -20.51 -5.39
N PRO A 173 0.94 -20.72 -6.41
CA PRO A 173 1.32 -21.33 -7.68
C PRO A 173 2.40 -20.58 -8.48
N ASP A 174 2.32 -19.25 -8.51
CA ASP A 174 3.31 -18.38 -9.16
C ASP A 174 3.54 -17.15 -8.27
N PRO A 175 4.43 -17.24 -7.27
CA PRO A 175 4.63 -16.20 -6.28
C PRO A 175 4.99 -14.85 -6.89
N PHE A 176 5.84 -14.83 -7.93
CA PHE A 176 6.33 -13.61 -8.55
C PHE A 176 5.32 -13.00 -9.52
N GLY A 177 4.76 -13.78 -10.44
CA GLY A 177 3.91 -13.28 -11.50
C GLY A 177 2.49 -12.91 -11.05
N THR A 178 2.07 -13.37 -9.87
CA THR A 178 0.69 -13.16 -9.40
C THR A 178 0.56 -12.26 -8.18
N GLN A 179 1.66 -11.75 -7.63
CA GLN A 179 1.67 -10.81 -6.52
C GLN A 179 0.91 -9.53 -6.87
N ARG A 180 0.36 -8.85 -5.85
CA ARG A 180 -0.49 -7.65 -5.93
C ARG A 180 -1.83 -7.86 -6.66
N VAL A 181 -1.90 -8.77 -7.63
CA VAL A 181 -3.04 -8.99 -8.52
C VAL A 181 -3.94 -10.11 -8.00
N LEU A 182 -3.37 -11.28 -7.74
CA LEU A 182 -4.09 -12.48 -7.29
C LEU A 182 -3.76 -12.86 -5.85
N TRP A 183 -2.58 -12.51 -5.34
CA TRP A 183 -2.33 -12.55 -3.90
C TRP A 183 -1.78 -11.22 -3.40
N THR A 184 -2.08 -10.90 -2.14
CA THR A 184 -1.69 -9.64 -1.51
C THR A 184 -1.27 -9.86 -0.07
N ILE A 185 -0.23 -9.17 0.40
CA ILE A 185 0.16 -9.14 1.81
C ILE A 185 0.09 -7.71 2.34
N VAL A 186 -0.39 -7.56 3.57
CA VAL A 186 -0.54 -6.28 4.27
C VAL A 186 0.12 -6.38 5.64
N ALA A 187 1.08 -5.50 5.94
CA ALA A 187 1.64 -5.38 7.27
C ALA A 187 0.73 -4.54 8.19
N SER A 188 0.56 -4.99 9.43
CA SER A 188 -0.17 -4.32 10.51
C SER A 188 -1.48 -3.66 10.06
N PRO A 189 -2.43 -4.40 9.46
CA PRO A 189 -3.68 -3.80 9.00
C PRO A 189 -4.47 -3.23 10.19
N SER A 190 -5.03 -2.04 9.99
CA SER A 190 -5.72 -1.29 11.04
C SER A 190 -7.17 -1.74 11.28
N THR A 191 -7.70 -2.60 10.41
CA THR A 191 -9.06 -3.13 10.52
C THR A 191 -9.20 -4.00 11.76
N SER A 192 -10.25 -3.74 12.55
CA SER A 192 -10.57 -4.49 13.79
C SER A 192 -9.47 -4.50 14.85
N ARG A 193 -8.57 -3.51 14.84
CA ARG A 193 -7.50 -3.34 15.83
C ARG A 193 -8.05 -2.75 17.12
N THR A 194 -7.73 -3.38 18.25
CA THR A 194 -7.98 -2.87 19.61
C THR A 194 -6.66 -2.71 20.36
N ALA A 195 -6.71 -2.22 21.60
CA ALA A 195 -5.52 -2.14 22.46
C ALA A 195 -4.96 -3.54 22.82
N GLU A 196 -5.80 -4.56 22.82
CA GLU A 196 -5.46 -5.92 23.28
C GLU A 196 -5.40 -6.94 22.14
N ASP A 197 -5.81 -6.60 20.92
CA ASP A 197 -5.86 -7.52 19.78
C ASP A 197 -5.51 -6.76 18.49
N ARG A 198 -4.45 -7.20 17.81
CA ARG A 198 -4.03 -6.62 16.54
C ARG A 198 -3.57 -7.68 15.55
N ARG A 199 -3.78 -7.40 14.26
CA ARG A 199 -3.16 -8.16 13.17
C ARG A 199 -1.71 -7.74 13.02
N LEU A 200 -0.80 -8.71 12.94
CA LEU A 200 0.60 -8.46 12.55
C LEU A 200 0.72 -8.38 11.03
N PHE A 201 0.08 -9.31 10.32
CA PHE A 201 -0.07 -9.26 8.88
C PHE A 201 -1.35 -9.98 8.45
N THR A 202 -1.75 -9.72 7.21
CA THR A 202 -2.74 -10.51 6.49
C THR A 202 -2.24 -10.80 5.08
N LEU A 203 -2.14 -12.08 4.71
CA LEU A 203 -1.96 -12.56 3.35
C LEU A 203 -3.31 -13.05 2.82
N SER A 204 -3.67 -12.59 1.63
CA SER A 204 -4.90 -12.95 0.94
C SER A 204 -4.61 -13.51 -0.45
N CYS A 205 -5.35 -14.54 -0.83
CA CYS A 205 -5.38 -15.11 -2.18
C CYS A 205 -6.79 -14.92 -2.76
N GLY A 206 -6.88 -14.41 -3.99
CA GLY A 206 -8.09 -13.81 -4.51
C GLY A 206 -8.64 -12.79 -3.52
N GLY A 207 -9.93 -12.89 -3.19
CA GLY A 207 -10.51 -12.02 -2.16
C GLY A 207 -10.76 -12.70 -0.83
N ARG A 208 -9.85 -13.57 -0.36
CA ARG A 208 -9.93 -14.19 0.96
C ARG A 208 -8.60 -14.13 1.68
N GLU A 209 -8.64 -13.83 2.98
CA GLU A 209 -7.48 -13.99 3.87
C GLU A 209 -7.19 -15.50 4.01
N THR A 210 -5.99 -15.94 3.64
CA THR A 210 -5.61 -17.36 3.68
C THR A 210 -4.53 -17.67 4.71
N LEU A 211 -3.71 -16.68 5.07
CA LEU A 211 -2.79 -16.75 6.19
C LEU A 211 -2.73 -15.39 6.90
N PHE A 212 -2.87 -15.38 8.22
CA PHE A 212 -2.75 -14.16 9.00
C PHE A 212 -2.27 -14.46 10.42
N ALA A 213 -1.66 -13.47 11.06
CA ALA A 213 -1.27 -13.56 12.46
C ALA A 213 -1.94 -12.48 13.30
N ARG A 214 -2.37 -12.87 14.49
CA ARG A 214 -2.90 -12.01 15.54
C ARG A 214 -1.92 -11.97 16.69
N GLU A 215 -1.74 -10.81 17.27
CA GLU A 215 -1.11 -10.65 18.56
C GLU A 215 -2.16 -10.18 19.55
N TYR A 216 -2.28 -10.93 20.64
CA TYR A 216 -3.08 -10.56 21.79
C TYR A 216 -2.15 -10.00 22.86
N VAL A 217 -2.41 -8.79 23.32
CA VAL A 217 -1.62 -8.10 24.33
C VAL A 217 -2.45 -7.97 25.60
N LYS A 218 -1.93 -8.44 26.73
CA LYS A 218 -2.53 -8.30 28.05
C LYS A 218 -1.48 -7.86 29.06
N GLY A 219 -1.50 -6.58 29.43
CA GLY A 219 -0.47 -5.98 30.27
C GLY A 219 0.91 -6.07 29.63
N ARG A 220 1.88 -6.71 30.30
CA ARG A 220 3.24 -6.94 29.78
C ARG A 220 3.41 -8.22 28.97
N SER A 221 2.35 -9.04 28.86
CA SER A 221 2.41 -10.29 28.12
C SER A 221 1.78 -10.10 26.73
N SER A 222 2.44 -10.65 25.71
CA SER A 222 1.84 -10.84 24.39
C SER A 222 1.83 -12.31 24.01
N ARG A 223 0.82 -12.72 23.24
CA ARG A 223 0.76 -14.05 22.63
C ARG A 223 0.38 -13.91 21.16
N VAL A 224 1.02 -14.71 20.30
CA VAL A 224 0.74 -14.73 18.87
C VAL A 224 -0.13 -15.95 18.55
N GLU A 225 -1.17 -15.75 17.76
CA GLU A 225 -1.93 -16.81 17.10
C GLU A 225 -1.83 -16.64 15.59
N ILE A 226 -1.37 -17.69 14.92
CA ILE A 226 -1.19 -17.73 13.48
C ILE A 226 -2.28 -18.62 12.93
N CYS A 227 -3.10 -18.08 12.05
CA CYS A 227 -4.22 -18.79 11.47
C CYS A 227 -3.99 -19.01 9.98
N MET A 228 -3.99 -20.27 9.60
CA MET A 228 -3.90 -20.71 8.22
C MET A 228 -5.23 -21.34 7.83
N ASN A 229 -5.86 -20.78 6.80
CA ASN A 229 -7.04 -21.36 6.20
C ASN A 229 -6.60 -22.37 5.14
N VAL A 230 -7.20 -23.57 5.15
CA VAL A 230 -6.89 -24.68 4.23
C VAL A 230 -8.18 -25.32 3.72
N ASP A 231 -8.07 -26.05 2.61
CA ASP A 231 -9.11 -26.96 2.16
C ASP A 231 -9.29 -28.10 3.18
N GLY A 232 -10.44 -28.09 3.86
CA GLY A 232 -10.71 -28.99 4.98
C GLY A 232 -10.99 -30.43 4.58
N ASP A 233 -11.54 -30.66 3.39
CA ASP A 233 -11.81 -32.02 2.91
C ASP A 233 -10.49 -32.73 2.62
N ARG A 234 -9.53 -32.02 2.00
CA ARG A 234 -8.23 -32.58 1.66
C ARG A 234 -7.35 -32.89 2.87
N VAL A 235 -7.36 -32.03 3.87
CA VAL A 235 -6.63 -32.29 5.12
C VAL A 235 -7.21 -33.52 5.84
N ARG A 236 -8.51 -33.77 5.74
CA ARG A 236 -9.15 -34.99 6.29
C ARG A 236 -8.80 -36.24 5.48
N GLU A 237 -8.88 -36.18 4.15
CA GLU A 237 -8.61 -37.30 3.25
C GLU A 237 -7.15 -37.77 3.29
N SER A 238 -6.22 -36.84 3.52
CA SER A 238 -4.77 -37.10 3.42
C SER A 238 -4.11 -37.41 4.77
N ARG A 239 -4.90 -37.70 5.81
CA ARG A 239 -4.40 -37.95 7.17
C ARG A 239 -3.66 -39.29 7.19
N PRO A 240 -2.33 -39.33 7.39
CA PRO A 240 -1.61 -40.60 7.47
C PRO A 240 -2.07 -41.41 8.68
N ALA A 241 -2.00 -42.74 8.61
CA ALA A 241 -2.06 -43.61 9.79
C ALA A 241 -0.89 -43.23 10.72
N SER A 242 -1.15 -42.37 11.71
CA SER A 242 -0.13 -41.51 12.32
C SER A 242 0.69 -42.19 13.42
N SER A 243 1.98 -41.83 13.51
CA SER A 243 2.88 -42.12 14.62
C SER A 243 2.57 -41.26 15.87
N VAL A 244 3.03 -41.66 17.07
CA VAL A 244 2.77 -40.96 18.35
C VAL A 244 3.25 -39.48 18.33
N ARG A 245 4.31 -39.14 17.58
CA ARG A 245 4.79 -37.75 17.44
C ARG A 245 3.84 -36.85 16.66
N ASP A 246 3.21 -37.38 15.61
CA ASP A 246 2.25 -36.63 14.80
C ASP A 246 0.99 -36.28 15.60
N ILE A 247 0.61 -37.20 16.50
CA ILE A 247 -0.54 -37.05 17.39
C ILE A 247 -0.34 -35.88 18.35
N VAL A 248 0.82 -35.77 19.02
CA VAL A 248 1.10 -34.72 20.02
C VAL A 248 1.12 -33.31 19.40
N GLU A 249 1.64 -33.14 18.18
CA GLU A 249 1.64 -31.83 17.50
C GLU A 249 0.26 -31.46 16.94
N LEU A 250 -0.51 -32.43 16.45
CA LEU A 250 -1.93 -32.23 16.08
C LEU A 250 -2.75 -31.76 17.29
N PHE A 251 -2.47 -32.29 18.49
CA PHE A 251 -3.12 -31.83 19.73
C PHE A 251 -2.76 -30.39 20.15
N SER A 252 -1.63 -29.85 19.65
CA SER A 252 -1.20 -28.48 19.94
C SER A 252 -1.75 -27.45 18.96
N MET A 253 -2.37 -27.90 17.87
CA MET A 253 -3.00 -27.05 16.84
C MET A 253 -4.52 -27.08 17.04
N ARG A 254 -5.14 -25.91 17.11
CA ARG A 254 -6.61 -25.83 17.12
C ARG A 254 -7.09 -25.81 15.68
N THR A 255 -7.94 -26.77 15.29
CA THR A 255 -8.61 -26.75 13.98
C THR A 255 -10.07 -26.34 14.19
N GLU A 256 -10.49 -25.31 13.48
CA GLU A 256 -11.87 -24.84 13.48
C GLU A 256 -12.47 -24.99 12.09
N THR A 257 -13.72 -25.44 12.03
CA THR A 257 -14.51 -25.35 10.80
C THR A 257 -15.15 -23.97 10.76
N VAL A 258 -14.83 -23.18 9.75
CA VAL A 258 -15.34 -21.81 9.62
C VAL A 258 -16.22 -21.72 8.37
N PRO A 259 -17.53 -21.47 8.50
CA PRO A 259 -18.38 -21.22 7.36
C PRO A 259 -18.05 -19.87 6.73
N TYR A 260 -17.79 -19.86 5.43
CA TYR A 260 -17.61 -18.64 4.63
C TYR A 260 -18.55 -18.68 3.43
N GLY A 261 -19.75 -18.13 3.61
CA GLY A 261 -20.84 -18.28 2.64
C GLY A 261 -21.21 -19.76 2.49
N ASN A 262 -21.15 -20.28 1.25
CA ASN A 262 -21.46 -21.68 0.95
C ASN A 262 -20.24 -22.62 1.03
N GLU A 263 -19.09 -22.13 1.48
CA GLU A 263 -17.86 -22.92 1.60
C GLU A 263 -17.49 -23.21 3.05
N ILE A 264 -17.01 -24.44 3.25
CA ILE A 264 -16.47 -24.90 4.52
C ILE A 264 -14.95 -24.84 4.42
N ILE A 265 -14.34 -23.94 5.21
CA ILE A 265 -12.89 -23.84 5.31
C ILE A 265 -12.45 -24.43 6.64
N SER A 266 -11.35 -25.17 6.64
CA SER A 266 -10.69 -25.54 7.89
C SER A 266 -9.63 -24.49 8.23
N ARG A 267 -9.74 -23.90 9.42
CA ARG A 267 -8.76 -22.97 9.96
C ARG A 267 -7.88 -23.70 10.96
N SER A 268 -6.59 -23.80 10.64
CA SER A 268 -5.55 -24.29 11.52
C SER A 268 -4.93 -23.12 12.28
N VAL A 269 -4.95 -23.18 13.61
CA VAL A 269 -4.39 -22.16 14.50
C VAL A 269 -3.16 -22.73 15.22
N VAL A 270 -2.02 -22.08 15.05
CA VAL A 270 -0.74 -22.39 15.71
C VAL A 270 -0.25 -21.18 16.51
N ARG A 271 0.65 -21.39 17.48
CA ARG A 271 1.07 -20.37 18.46
C ARG A 271 2.53 -19.93 18.35
N SER A 272 3.28 -20.45 17.38
CA SER A 272 4.64 -20.02 17.08
C SER A 272 4.98 -20.21 15.60
N TRP A 273 5.92 -19.42 15.09
CA TRP A 273 6.37 -19.48 13.71
C TRP A 273 7.02 -20.83 13.38
N ARG A 274 7.86 -21.36 14.29
CA ARG A 274 8.36 -22.74 14.22
C ARG A 274 7.26 -23.79 14.11
N GLN A 275 6.13 -23.62 14.81
CA GLN A 275 5.01 -24.55 14.67
C GLN A 275 4.36 -24.44 13.28
N LEU A 276 4.22 -23.22 12.73
CA LEU A 276 3.75 -23.03 11.35
C LEU A 276 4.66 -23.75 10.36
N GLU A 277 5.98 -23.59 10.46
CA GLU A 277 6.93 -24.27 9.56
C GLU A 277 6.79 -25.80 9.61
N ARG A 278 6.60 -26.38 10.81
CA ARG A 278 6.38 -27.84 10.95
C ARG A 278 5.04 -28.30 10.38
N VAL A 279 4.00 -27.46 10.47
CA VAL A 279 2.71 -27.75 9.84
C VAL A 279 2.87 -27.71 8.32
N LEU A 280 3.56 -26.70 7.78
CA LEU A 280 3.83 -26.60 6.34
C LEU A 280 4.76 -27.69 5.80
N ALA A 281 5.64 -28.25 6.64
CA ALA A 281 6.47 -29.40 6.26
C ALA A 281 5.67 -30.68 6.00
N ARG A 282 4.38 -30.71 6.38
CA ARG A 282 3.49 -31.85 6.13
C ARG A 282 2.75 -31.65 4.82
N SER A 283 2.92 -32.59 3.90
CA SER A 283 2.39 -32.52 2.53
C SER A 283 0.89 -32.23 2.48
N HIS A 284 0.07 -32.80 3.38
CA HIS A 284 -1.38 -32.59 3.37
C HIS A 284 -1.82 -31.17 3.74
N PHE A 285 -1.09 -30.49 4.63
CA PHE A 285 -1.40 -29.09 4.98
C PHE A 285 -0.94 -28.13 3.89
N ALA A 286 0.26 -28.36 3.33
CA ALA A 286 0.75 -27.60 2.18
C ALA A 286 -0.17 -27.75 0.97
N GLU A 287 -0.55 -28.98 0.62
CA GLU A 287 -1.49 -29.27 -0.48
C GLU A 287 -2.88 -28.65 -0.23
N GLY A 288 -3.39 -28.75 0.99
CA GLY A 288 -4.67 -28.14 1.36
C GLY A 288 -4.65 -26.61 1.27
N ALA A 289 -3.54 -25.98 1.65
CA ALA A 289 -3.34 -24.54 1.49
C ALA A 289 -3.17 -24.15 0.01
N TYR A 290 -2.34 -24.88 -0.74
CA TYR A 290 -2.11 -24.67 -2.16
C TYR A 290 -3.40 -24.73 -2.98
N ARG A 291 -4.23 -25.75 -2.74
CA ARG A 291 -5.54 -25.90 -3.39
C ARG A 291 -6.49 -24.76 -3.07
N LEU A 292 -6.60 -24.38 -1.80
CA LEU A 292 -7.45 -23.26 -1.41
C LEU A 292 -6.97 -21.96 -2.09
N ASN A 293 -5.68 -21.66 -2.01
CA ASN A 293 -5.07 -20.48 -2.62
C ASN A 293 -5.34 -20.44 -4.13
N THR A 294 -5.02 -21.51 -4.84
CA THR A 294 -5.25 -21.66 -6.28
C THR A 294 -6.72 -21.44 -6.63
N THR A 295 -7.63 -22.04 -5.87
CA THR A 295 -9.08 -21.89 -6.07
C THR A 295 -9.52 -20.44 -5.92
N GLN A 296 -9.05 -19.73 -4.88
CA GLN A 296 -9.40 -18.33 -4.69
C GLN A 296 -8.79 -17.43 -5.77
N MET A 297 -7.54 -17.67 -6.18
CA MET A 297 -6.86 -16.91 -7.22
C MET A 297 -7.52 -17.08 -8.60
N ARG A 298 -8.07 -18.27 -8.90
CA ARG A 298 -8.79 -18.54 -10.15
C ARG A 298 -10.17 -17.89 -10.22
N ARG A 299 -10.82 -17.66 -9.08
CA ARG A 299 -12.19 -17.11 -9.04
C ARG A 299 -12.24 -15.62 -9.29
N ARG A 300 -11.33 -14.88 -8.67
CA ARG A 300 -11.25 -13.44 -8.82
C ARG A 300 -9.88 -12.94 -8.44
N SER A 301 -9.57 -11.77 -8.99
CA SER A 301 -8.49 -10.95 -8.49
C SER A 301 -8.72 -10.44 -7.09
N SER A 302 -7.64 -10.10 -6.39
CA SER A 302 -7.73 -9.54 -5.04
C SER A 302 -8.39 -8.16 -5.07
N PRO A 303 -9.43 -7.89 -4.26
CA PRO A 303 -9.96 -6.53 -4.09
C PRO A 303 -9.00 -5.65 -3.26
N TYR A 304 -7.95 -6.24 -2.68
CA TYR A 304 -7.02 -5.60 -1.76
C TYR A 304 -5.75 -5.09 -2.45
N ARG A 305 -5.69 -5.03 -3.79
CA ARG A 305 -4.47 -4.67 -4.55
C ARG A 305 -3.86 -3.33 -4.13
N ARG A 306 -4.72 -2.34 -3.84
CA ARG A 306 -4.32 -0.99 -3.39
C ARG A 306 -3.70 -0.97 -1.98
N HIS A 307 -3.83 -2.07 -1.25
CA HIS A 307 -3.29 -2.26 0.08
C HIS A 307 -2.16 -3.29 0.07
N HIS A 308 -1.63 -3.66 -1.10
CA HIS A 308 -0.49 -4.55 -1.18
C HIS A 308 0.78 -3.85 -0.71
N ASN A 309 1.49 -4.44 0.24
CA ASN A 309 2.71 -3.88 0.78
C ASN A 309 3.91 -4.41 -0.01
N GLN A 310 4.30 -3.71 -1.09
CA GLN A 310 5.31 -4.19 -2.05
C GLN A 310 6.64 -4.57 -1.39
N ALA A 311 7.22 -3.69 -0.58
CA ALA A 311 8.50 -3.96 0.09
C ALA A 311 8.44 -5.18 1.05
N PHE A 312 7.28 -5.42 1.65
CA PHE A 312 7.09 -6.61 2.49
C PHE A 312 7.05 -7.87 1.61
N ALA A 313 6.30 -7.86 0.51
CA ALA A 313 6.26 -8.97 -0.43
C ALA A 313 7.66 -9.28 -1.01
N ASP A 314 8.41 -8.25 -1.38
CA ASP A 314 9.76 -8.39 -1.93
C ASP A 314 10.72 -9.07 -0.93
N ASP A 315 10.67 -8.72 0.36
CA ASP A 315 11.50 -9.40 1.38
C ASP A 315 11.14 -10.88 1.50
N ILE A 316 9.85 -11.20 1.53
CA ILE A 316 9.37 -12.58 1.64
C ILE A 316 9.72 -13.40 0.39
N LEU A 317 9.57 -12.84 -0.80
CA LEU A 317 9.94 -13.49 -2.06
C LEU A 317 11.46 -13.71 -2.17
N ARG A 318 12.27 -12.73 -1.74
CA ARG A 318 13.73 -12.86 -1.68
C ARG A 318 14.14 -14.01 -0.77
N ARG A 319 13.51 -14.13 0.41
CA ARG A 319 13.75 -15.24 1.36
C ARG A 319 13.30 -16.57 0.78
N ALA A 320 12.13 -16.64 0.15
CA ALA A 320 11.63 -17.84 -0.50
C ALA A 320 12.62 -18.34 -1.57
N ALA A 321 13.03 -17.46 -2.48
CA ALA A 321 14.02 -17.79 -3.52
C ALA A 321 15.37 -18.25 -2.95
N ALA A 322 15.82 -17.67 -1.83
CA ALA A 322 17.05 -18.11 -1.16
C ALA A 322 16.91 -19.51 -0.53
N ARG A 323 15.71 -19.89 -0.09
CA ARG A 323 15.42 -21.23 0.45
C ARG A 323 15.38 -22.28 -0.65
N SER A 324 14.69 -22.04 -1.76
CA SER A 324 14.58 -23.02 -2.86
C SER A 324 15.94 -23.35 -3.48
N ARG A 325 16.89 -22.40 -3.48
CA ARG A 325 18.29 -22.62 -3.90
C ARG A 325 19.11 -23.48 -2.96
N ARG A 326 18.73 -23.60 -1.69
CA ARG A 326 19.44 -24.45 -0.70
C ARG A 326 18.99 -25.90 -0.71
N THR A 327 17.82 -26.16 -1.29
CA THR A 327 17.21 -27.50 -1.40
C THR A 327 17.38 -28.14 -2.77
N SER A 328 17.95 -27.41 -3.74
CA SER A 328 18.32 -27.89 -5.09
C SER A 328 19.77 -28.34 -5.13
#